data_AF-A0A382EHK0-F1
#
_entry.id   AF-A0A382EHK0-F1
#
_cell.length_a   1.000
_cell.length_b   1.000
_cell.length_c   1.000
_cell.angle_alpha   90.00
_cell.angle_beta   90.00
_cell.angle_gamma   90.00
#
_symmetry.space_group_name_H-M   'P 1'
#
loop_
_entity.id
_entity.type
_entity.pdbx_description
1 polymer ?
#
loop_
_entity_poly.entity_id
_entity_poly.type
_entity_poly.pdbx_seq_one_letter_code
_entity_poly.pdbx_strand_id
1 'polypeptide(L)'
;QIRMNFSIPTRGLIGFRSFFQNATRGDGIMNSTFSRYEPLKGEIRSATHGFLVASEPGESVTYGLVNAQERGKTIIGANIKVYEGMIVGIHSRPSDLVVNVCKEKKLTNVRSSTADIATQLIRPLQFSLEEALDIISEDEFIEITPDNLRLRKKILSGSDRYRYERNKKRSS
;
A
#
# COMPACT_ATOMS: atom_id res chain seq x y z
N GLN A 1 34.69 -6.51 -12.20
CA GLN A 1 33.31 -5.97 -12.22
C GLN A 1 32.70 -6.31 -13.58
N ILE A 2 31.49 -6.88 -13.63
CA ILE A 2 30.84 -7.27 -14.89
C ILE A 2 29.89 -6.15 -15.30
N ARG A 3 29.96 -5.71 -16.56
CA ARG A 3 29.03 -4.73 -17.14
C ARG A 3 28.07 -5.46 -18.07
N MET A 4 26.78 -5.25 -17.88
CA MET A 4 25.72 -5.82 -18.72
C MET A 4 24.91 -4.69 -19.34
N ASN A 5 24.52 -4.85 -20.60
CA ASN A 5 23.67 -3.92 -21.33
C ASN A 5 22.38 -4.64 -21.75
N PHE A 6 21.23 -4.04 -21.45
CA PHE A 6 19.92 -4.61 -21.76
C PHE A 6 19.06 -3.59 -22.52
N SER A 7 18.18 -4.09 -23.37
CA SER A 7 17.09 -3.31 -23.97
C SER A 7 15.79 -3.70 -23.28
N ILE A 8 15.19 -2.77 -22.54
CA ILE A 8 14.01 -3.00 -21.69
C ILE A 8 12.96 -1.93 -22.01
N PRO A 9 11.67 -2.28 -22.15
CA PRO A 9 10.62 -1.28 -22.30
C PRO A 9 10.55 -0.38 -21.06
N THR A 10 10.35 0.92 -21.24
CA THR A 10 10.27 1.90 -20.13
C THR A 10 9.27 1.49 -19.05
N ARG A 11 8.12 0.92 -19.44
CA ARG A 11 7.10 0.41 -18.51
C ARG A 11 7.63 -0.67 -17.55
N GLY A 12 8.64 -1.44 -17.95
CA GLY A 12 9.26 -2.48 -17.11
C GLY A 12 10.45 -2.00 -16.30
N LEU A 13 10.91 -0.76 -16.51
CA LEU A 13 11.93 -0.11 -15.68
C LEU A 13 11.33 0.55 -14.44
N ILE A 14 10.04 0.91 -14.48
CA ILE A 14 9.29 1.41 -13.33
C ILE A 14 9.36 0.31 -12.24
N GLY A 15 9.89 0.68 -11.08
CA GLY A 15 10.11 -0.20 -9.93
C GLY A 15 11.29 -1.14 -9.94
N PHE A 16 11.87 -1.38 -11.11
CA PHE A 16 13.06 -2.21 -11.21
C PHE A 16 14.25 -1.61 -10.45
N ARG A 17 14.36 -0.27 -10.36
CA ARG A 17 15.47 0.40 -9.68
C ARG A 17 15.54 0.03 -8.19
N SER A 18 14.41 0.10 -7.47
CA SER A 18 14.34 -0.26 -6.05
C SER A 18 14.62 -1.74 -5.85
N PHE A 19 14.05 -2.61 -6.71
CA PHE A 19 14.37 -4.03 -6.71
C PHE A 19 15.87 -4.29 -6.91
N PHE A 20 16.50 -3.63 -7.88
CA PHE A 20 17.91 -3.81 -8.22
C PHE A 20 18.82 -3.36 -7.08
N GLN A 21 18.54 -2.22 -6.45
CA GLN A 21 19.30 -1.76 -5.28
C GLN A 21 19.20 -2.76 -4.13
N ASN A 22 18.00 -3.27 -3.84
CA ASN A 22 17.78 -4.28 -2.81
C ASN A 22 18.49 -5.61 -3.12
N ALA A 23 18.38 -6.09 -4.37
CA ALA A 23 18.99 -7.35 -4.80
C ALA A 23 20.53 -7.29 -4.79
N THR A 24 21.10 -6.13 -5.09
CA THR A 24 22.56 -5.90 -5.08
C THR A 24 23.08 -5.38 -3.74
N ARG A 25 22.21 -5.22 -2.73
CA ARG A 25 22.54 -4.63 -1.42
C ARG A 25 23.25 -3.27 -1.53
N GLY A 26 22.93 -2.51 -2.57
CA GLY A 26 23.50 -1.18 -2.82
C GLY A 26 24.79 -1.14 -3.65
N ASP A 27 25.43 -2.28 -3.92
CA ASP A 27 26.70 -2.31 -4.68
C ASP A 27 26.50 -2.17 -6.19
N GLY A 28 25.27 -2.40 -6.67
CA GLY A 28 24.92 -2.33 -8.08
C GLY A 28 24.78 -0.89 -8.59
N ILE A 29 25.47 -0.58 -9.69
CA ILE A 29 25.28 0.67 -10.43
C ILE A 29 24.41 0.42 -11.65
N MET A 30 23.32 1.18 -11.77
CA MET A 30 22.40 1.13 -12.90
C MET A 30 22.26 2.52 -13.52
N ASN A 31 22.36 2.59 -14.84
CA ASN A 31 22.02 3.77 -15.63
C ASN A 31 21.01 3.38 -16.71
N SER A 32 20.05 4.26 -16.98
CA SER A 32 19.09 4.08 -18.07
C SER A 32 19.09 5.31 -18.97
N THR A 33 18.87 5.10 -20.26
CA THR A 33 18.76 6.17 -21.25
C THR A 33 17.74 5.73 -22.28
N PHE A 34 16.90 6.67 -22.73
CA PHE A 34 15.94 6.41 -23.79
C PHE A 34 16.66 6.02 -25.09
N SER A 35 16.21 4.93 -25.73
CA SER A 35 16.79 4.45 -26.99
C SER A 35 15.91 4.79 -28.19
N ARG A 36 14.68 4.25 -28.23
CA ARG A 36 13.72 4.45 -29.33
C ARG A 36 12.32 4.00 -28.91
N TYR A 37 11.34 4.36 -29.73
CA TYR A 37 10.01 3.75 -29.69
C TYR A 37 10.00 2.43 -30.45
N GLU A 38 9.25 1.46 -29.95
CA GLU A 38 9.02 0.16 -30.58
C GLU A 38 7.56 -0.27 -30.34
N PRO A 39 7.04 -1.24 -31.13
CA PRO A 39 5.74 -1.85 -30.84
C PRO A 39 5.65 -2.38 -29.41
N LEU A 40 4.43 -2.42 -28.86
CA LEU A 40 4.18 -2.89 -27.50
C LEU A 40 4.71 -4.33 -27.32
N LYS A 41 5.69 -4.49 -26.43
CA LYS A 41 6.25 -5.80 -26.06
C LYS A 41 5.80 -6.18 -24.65
N GLY A 42 5.21 -7.37 -24.55
CA GLY A 42 4.88 -8.05 -23.30
C GLY A 42 3.79 -7.39 -22.47
N GLU A 43 3.13 -8.22 -21.67
CA GLU A 43 2.34 -7.74 -20.54
C GLU A 43 3.27 -7.57 -19.33
N ILE A 44 3.11 -6.44 -18.64
CA ILE A 44 3.81 -6.19 -17.39
C ILE A 44 2.79 -6.45 -16.30
N ARG A 45 3.07 -7.44 -15.45
CA ARG A 45 2.20 -7.79 -14.34
C ARG A 45 2.27 -6.69 -13.29
N SER A 46 1.16 -5.99 -13.07
CA SER A 46 0.99 -5.20 -11.85
C SER A 46 0.87 -6.13 -10.65
N ALA A 47 1.29 -5.63 -9.48
CA ALA A 47 1.22 -6.39 -8.25
C ALA A 47 -0.25 -6.71 -7.90
N THR A 48 -0.54 -7.99 -7.64
CA THR A 48 -1.91 -8.53 -7.42
C THR A 48 -2.34 -8.48 -5.95
N HIS A 49 -2.13 -7.36 -5.27
CA HIS A 49 -2.53 -7.20 -3.88
C HIS A 49 -3.63 -6.15 -3.77
N GLY A 50 -4.52 -6.32 -2.80
CA GLY A 50 -5.47 -5.29 -2.43
C GLY A 50 -4.88 -4.38 -1.35
N PHE A 51 -5.60 -3.32 -1.01
CA PHE A 51 -5.22 -2.40 0.05
C PHE A 51 -6.11 -2.53 1.28
N LEU A 52 -5.52 -2.27 2.45
CA LEU A 52 -6.26 -1.96 3.67
C LEU A 52 -6.60 -0.48 3.64
N VAL A 53 -7.88 -0.14 3.68
CA VAL A 53 -8.37 1.24 3.51
C VAL A 53 -9.08 1.70 4.77
N ALA A 54 -8.72 2.87 5.28
CA ALA A 54 -9.36 3.45 6.46
C ALA A 54 -10.86 3.71 6.22
N SER A 55 -11.68 3.27 7.17
CA SER A 55 -13.13 3.45 7.13
C SER A 55 -13.60 4.83 7.54
N GLU A 56 -12.87 5.49 8.44
CA GLU A 56 -13.27 6.75 9.07
C GLU A 56 -12.05 7.62 9.36
N PRO A 57 -12.23 8.95 9.50
CA PRO A 57 -11.18 9.83 9.98
C PRO A 57 -10.97 9.69 11.49
N GLY A 58 -9.73 9.86 11.92
CA GLY A 58 -9.36 9.80 13.34
C GLY A 58 -7.87 9.60 13.53
N GLU A 59 -7.48 9.14 14.70
CA GLU A 59 -6.10 8.80 15.03
C GLU A 59 -5.95 7.28 15.15
N SER A 60 -4.88 6.73 14.56
CA SER A 60 -4.65 5.28 14.58
C SER A 60 -4.26 4.80 15.98
N VAL A 61 -4.95 3.78 16.47
CA VAL A 61 -4.68 3.20 17.79
C VAL A 61 -4.14 1.79 17.66
N THR A 62 -3.30 1.37 18.61
CA THR A 62 -2.62 0.05 18.57
C THR A 62 -3.61 -1.10 18.39
N TYR A 63 -4.76 -1.07 19.06
CA TYR A 63 -5.77 -2.12 18.94
C TYR A 63 -6.34 -2.23 17.52
N GLY A 64 -6.70 -1.11 16.90
CA GLY A 64 -7.17 -1.06 15.52
C GLY A 64 -6.11 -1.52 14.52
N LEU A 65 -4.85 -1.12 14.74
CA LEU A 65 -3.73 -1.50 13.87
C LEU A 65 -3.38 -3.00 13.99
N VAL A 66 -3.40 -3.58 15.19
CA VAL A 66 -3.19 -5.03 15.38
C VAL A 66 -4.24 -5.82 14.60
N ASN A 67 -5.51 -5.43 14.68
CA ASN A 67 -6.58 -6.08 13.90
C ASN A 67 -6.36 -5.93 12.38
N ALA A 68 -5.80 -4.80 11.92
CA ALA A 68 -5.43 -4.60 10.53
C ALA A 68 -4.23 -5.48 10.12
N GLN A 69 -3.25 -5.67 11.01
CA GLN A 69 -2.07 -6.51 10.79
C GLN A 69 -2.41 -8.00 10.67
N GLU A 70 -3.50 -8.47 11.28
CA GLU A 70 -4.01 -9.83 11.03
C GLU A 70 -4.48 -10.05 9.58
N ARG A 71 -4.82 -8.96 8.87
CA ARG A 71 -5.31 -9.01 7.48
C ARG A 71 -4.20 -8.71 6.47
N GLY A 72 -3.09 -8.12 6.89
CA GLY A 72 -2.03 -7.70 5.99
C GLY A 72 -0.90 -6.93 6.67
N LYS A 73 -0.16 -6.13 5.92
CA LYS A 73 0.94 -5.32 6.44
C LYS A 73 0.52 -3.87 6.53
N THR A 74 0.60 -3.26 7.70
CA THR A 74 0.30 -1.83 7.85
C THR A 74 1.46 -0.97 7.34
N ILE A 75 1.14 0.19 6.77
CA ILE A 75 2.12 1.20 6.33
C ILE A 75 2.16 2.42 7.26
N ILE A 76 1.23 2.47 8.22
CA ILE A 76 1.19 3.48 9.29
C ILE A 76 1.43 2.85 10.65
N GLY A 77 2.02 3.64 11.56
CA GLY A 77 2.13 3.32 12.98
C GLY A 77 0.93 3.82 13.79
N ALA A 78 1.02 3.69 15.12
CA ALA A 78 0.08 4.30 16.06
C ALA A 78 0.26 5.83 16.10
N ASN A 79 -0.78 6.54 16.54
CA ASN A 79 -0.83 7.99 16.68
C ASN A 79 -0.67 8.74 15.34
N ILE A 80 -1.11 8.13 14.25
CA ILE A 80 -1.12 8.74 12.92
C ILE A 80 -2.55 9.18 12.61
N LYS A 81 -2.71 10.44 12.22
CA LYS A 81 -3.99 10.96 11.74
C LYS A 81 -4.33 10.34 10.38
N VAL A 82 -5.47 9.68 10.32
CA VAL A 82 -6.01 9.04 9.12
C VAL A 82 -7.31 9.72 8.70
N TYR A 83 -7.68 9.54 7.44
CA TYR A 83 -8.94 10.00 6.87
C TYR A 83 -9.61 8.86 6.09
N GLU A 84 -10.94 8.92 5.92
CA GLU A 84 -11.68 7.92 5.15
C GLU A 84 -11.11 7.77 3.75
N GLY A 85 -10.85 6.53 3.31
CA GLY A 85 -10.29 6.25 1.99
C GLY A 85 -8.77 6.37 1.88
N MET A 86 -8.08 6.78 2.96
CA MET A 86 -6.63 6.65 3.08
C MET A 86 -6.25 5.16 3.10
N ILE A 87 -5.22 4.79 2.33
CA ILE A 87 -4.64 3.45 2.38
C ILE A 87 -3.72 3.39 3.60
N VAL A 88 -3.95 2.40 4.46
CA VAL A 88 -3.25 2.21 5.74
C VAL A 88 -2.45 0.92 5.78
N GLY A 89 -2.52 0.10 4.72
CA GLY A 89 -1.70 -1.09 4.56
C GLY A 89 -1.94 -1.83 3.26
N ILE A 90 -1.18 -2.90 3.08
CA ILE A 90 -1.33 -3.88 2.00
C ILE A 90 -2.13 -5.06 2.55
N HIS A 91 -3.20 -5.42 1.85
CA HIS A 91 -3.98 -6.61 2.18
C HIS A 91 -3.27 -7.88 1.67
N SER A 92 -3.39 -8.96 2.43
CA SER A 92 -2.84 -10.28 2.05
C SER A 92 -3.54 -10.91 0.84
N ARG A 93 -4.72 -10.39 0.45
CA ARG A 93 -5.51 -10.88 -0.69
C ARG A 93 -5.67 -9.77 -1.75
N PRO A 94 -6.02 -10.12 -3.01
CA PRO A 94 -6.14 -9.15 -4.10
C PRO A 94 -7.28 -8.12 -3.95
N SER A 95 -8.28 -8.40 -3.13
CA SER A 95 -9.41 -7.48 -2.92
C SER A 95 -9.08 -6.44 -1.85
N ASP A 96 -9.51 -5.21 -2.04
CA ASP A 96 -9.43 -4.21 -0.96
C ASP A 96 -10.27 -4.61 0.25
N LEU A 97 -9.81 -4.21 1.44
CA LEU A 97 -10.52 -4.38 2.69
C LEU A 97 -10.62 -3.05 3.42
N VAL A 98 -11.84 -2.63 3.72
CA VAL A 98 -12.09 -1.46 4.57
C VAL A 98 -11.89 -1.87 6.03
N VAL A 99 -11.03 -1.15 6.74
CA VAL A 99 -10.66 -1.43 8.13
C VAL A 99 -10.79 -0.18 8.99
N ASN A 100 -11.18 -0.36 10.25
CA ASN A 100 -11.19 0.70 11.24
C ASN A 100 -9.94 0.61 12.11
N VAL A 101 -8.97 1.49 11.85
CA VAL A 101 -7.72 1.61 12.62
C VAL A 101 -7.83 2.56 13.83
N CYS A 102 -8.93 3.30 13.95
CA CYS A 102 -9.25 4.18 15.07
C CYS A 102 -10.04 3.47 16.18
N LYS A 103 -10.44 2.21 15.95
CA LYS A 103 -11.23 1.43 16.88
C LYS A 103 -10.44 1.17 18.17
N GLU A 104 -11.00 1.63 19.29
CA GLU A 104 -10.49 1.35 20.62
C GLU A 104 -10.98 -0.02 21.16
N LYS A 105 -10.22 -0.58 22.10
CA LYS A 105 -10.62 -1.80 22.82
C LYS A 105 -11.75 -1.42 23.77
N LYS A 106 -12.95 -1.98 23.57
CA LYS A 106 -14.04 -1.82 24.55
C LYS A 106 -13.62 -2.46 25.87
N LEU A 107 -13.50 -1.65 26.92
CA LEU A 107 -13.29 -2.08 28.30
C LEU A 107 -14.59 -2.70 28.85
N THR A 108 -14.93 -3.90 28.38
CA THR A 108 -16.00 -4.67 29.02
C THR A 108 -15.38 -5.38 30.23
N ASN A 109 -15.78 -4.96 31.44
CA ASN A 109 -15.41 -5.57 32.72
C ASN A 109 -15.83 -7.05 32.78
N VAL A 110 -15.05 -7.93 32.14
CA VAL A 110 -15.28 -9.38 32.16
C VAL A 110 -13.97 -10.04 32.56
N ARG A 111 -13.99 -10.54 33.79
CA ARG A 111 -13.09 -11.54 34.39
C ARG A 111 -12.23 -12.31 33.36
N SER A 112 -10.96 -11.96 33.25
CA SER A 112 -9.94 -12.89 32.77
C SER A 112 -8.65 -12.62 33.53
N SER A 113 -8.45 -13.36 34.60
CA SER A 113 -7.26 -13.38 35.46
C SER A 113 -5.99 -13.91 34.78
N THR A 114 -5.97 -14.02 33.45
CA THR A 114 -4.81 -14.40 32.65
C THR A 114 -5.07 -13.96 31.20
N ALA A 115 -4.43 -12.88 30.71
CA ALA A 115 -4.12 -12.59 29.29
C ALA A 115 -4.00 -11.08 29.01
N ASP A 116 -3.17 -10.35 29.77
CA ASP A 116 -2.54 -9.15 29.21
C ASP A 116 -1.33 -9.60 28.37
N ILE A 117 -1.60 -10.30 27.26
CA ILE A 117 -0.60 -10.45 26.21
C ILE A 117 -0.48 -9.07 25.60
N ALA A 118 0.52 -8.31 26.04
CA ALA A 118 0.91 -7.05 25.43
C ALA A 118 1.11 -7.31 23.93
N THR A 119 0.11 -6.96 23.12
CA THR A 119 0.12 -7.29 21.70
C THR A 119 1.10 -6.35 21.04
N GLN A 120 2.26 -6.86 20.63
CA GLN A 120 3.29 -6.06 19.99
C GLN A 120 2.85 -5.68 18.58
N LEU A 121 2.90 -4.38 18.29
CA LEU A 121 2.65 -3.87 16.96
C LEU A 121 3.87 -4.18 16.07
N ILE A 122 3.63 -4.84 14.93
CA ILE A 122 4.69 -5.05 13.93
C ILE A 122 5.06 -3.68 13.35
N ARG A 123 6.37 -3.46 13.10
CA ARG A 123 6.85 -2.22 12.48
C ARG A 123 6.14 -1.98 11.14
N PRO A 124 5.62 -0.77 10.89
CA PRO A 124 4.98 -0.46 9.61
C PRO A 124 5.98 -0.52 8.46
N LEU A 125 5.49 -0.94 7.30
CA LEU A 125 6.24 -0.86 6.06
C LEU A 125 6.35 0.61 5.64
N GLN A 126 7.56 1.04 5.29
CA GLN A 126 7.80 2.37 4.72
C GLN A 126 8.10 2.22 3.23
N PHE A 127 7.49 3.08 2.44
CA PHE A 127 7.68 3.12 0.99
C PHE A 127 8.50 4.35 0.60
N SER A 128 9.39 4.16 -0.36
CA SER A 128 9.90 5.27 -1.17
C SER A 128 8.82 5.77 -2.14
N LEU A 129 9.06 6.93 -2.76
CA LEU A 129 8.15 7.44 -3.79
C LEU A 129 8.07 6.50 -4.99
N GLU A 130 9.20 5.91 -5.39
CA GLU A 130 9.28 4.95 -6.48
C GLU A 130 8.49 3.69 -6.15
N GLU A 131 8.68 3.12 -4.96
CA GLU A 131 7.92 1.93 -4.53
C GLU A 131 6.42 2.22 -4.45
N ALA A 132 6.04 3.44 -4.02
CA ALA A 132 4.66 3.90 -4.02
C ALA A 132 4.10 4.03 -5.44
N LEU A 133 4.89 4.48 -6.42
CA LEU A 133 4.46 4.57 -7.83
C LEU A 133 4.26 3.20 -8.47
N ASP A 134 5.03 2.20 -8.05
CA ASP A 134 4.90 0.83 -8.56
C ASP A 134 3.66 0.12 -8.04
N ILE A 135 3.24 0.50 -6.83
CA ILE A 135 2.22 -0.25 -6.09
C ILE A 135 0.80 0.22 -6.41
N ILE A 136 0.63 1.50 -6.75
CA ILE A 136 -0.69 2.08 -7.04
C ILE A 136 -1.25 1.66 -8.40
N SER A 137 -2.58 1.66 -8.46
CA SER A 137 -3.42 1.37 -9.63
C SER A 137 -4.20 2.62 -10.08
N GLU A 138 -4.98 2.49 -11.16
CA GLU A 138 -5.72 3.62 -11.76
C GLU A 138 -6.79 4.27 -10.86
N ASP A 139 -7.29 3.55 -9.86
CA ASP A 139 -8.29 4.03 -8.90
C ASP A 139 -7.66 4.62 -7.61
N GLU A 140 -6.35 4.82 -7.60
CA GLU A 140 -5.56 5.25 -6.44
C GLU A 140 -4.70 6.46 -6.77
N PHE A 141 -4.38 7.24 -5.73
CA PHE A 141 -3.48 8.38 -5.84
C PHE A 141 -2.45 8.36 -4.72
N ILE A 142 -1.29 8.95 -5.03
CA ILE A 142 -0.25 9.28 -4.08
C ILE A 142 -0.44 10.75 -3.70
N GLU A 143 -0.67 11.01 -2.43
CA GLU A 143 -0.68 12.36 -1.85
C GLU A 143 0.71 12.67 -1.34
N ILE A 144 1.31 13.73 -1.90
CA ILE A 144 2.68 14.14 -1.57
C ILE A 144 2.63 15.52 -0.94
N THR A 145 3.25 15.63 0.23
CA THR A 145 3.55 16.89 0.92
C THR A 145 5.04 16.88 1.30
N PRO A 146 5.64 18.02 1.68
CA PRO A 146 7.04 18.05 2.09
C PRO A 146 7.37 17.05 3.22
N ASP A 147 6.41 16.82 4.12
CA ASP A 147 6.62 15.99 5.32
C ASP A 147 6.02 14.58 5.22
N ASN A 148 5.12 14.33 4.25
CA ASN A 148 4.38 13.08 4.18
C ASN A 148 4.20 12.59 2.74
N LEU A 149 4.40 11.29 2.58
CA LEU A 149 3.98 10.50 1.42
C LEU A 149 2.83 9.58 1.86
N ARG A 150 1.64 9.74 1.27
CA ARG A 150 0.45 8.96 1.63
C ARG A 150 -0.16 8.32 0.40
N LEU A 151 -0.79 7.17 0.59
CA LEU A 151 -1.56 6.47 -0.42
C LEU A 151 -3.05 6.63 -0.11
N ARG A 152 -3.88 6.80 -1.14
CA ARG A 152 -5.33 6.94 -0.98
C ARG A 152 -6.09 6.42 -2.19
N LYS A 153 -7.36 6.10 -1.98
CA LYS A 153 -8.30 5.86 -3.07
C LYS A 153 -8.72 7.17 -3.73
N LYS A 154 -9.02 7.10 -5.03
CA LYS A 154 -9.58 8.21 -5.80
C LYS A 154 -10.94 8.63 -5.26
N ILE A 155 -11.83 7.65 -5.06
CA ILE A 155 -13.11 7.84 -4.36
C ILE A 155 -12.88 7.49 -2.90
N LEU A 156 -12.98 8.48 -2.01
CA LEU A 156 -12.73 8.27 -0.59
C LEU A 156 -13.82 7.41 0.05
N SER A 157 -15.08 7.81 -0.14
CA SER A 157 -16.19 7.16 0.56
C SER A 157 -16.30 5.70 0.18
N GLY A 158 -16.37 4.83 1.19
CA GLY A 158 -16.61 3.40 0.96
C GLY A 158 -17.94 3.14 0.23
N SER A 159 -18.97 3.90 0.57
CA SER A 159 -20.30 3.77 -0.03
C SER A 159 -20.32 4.16 -1.52
N ASP A 160 -19.64 5.24 -1.88
CA ASP A 160 -19.54 5.70 -3.26
C ASP A 160 -18.63 4.81 -4.09
N ARG A 161 -17.57 4.24 -3.51
CA ARG A 161 -16.76 3.20 -4.18
C ARG A 161 -17.61 1.99 -4.55
N TYR A 162 -18.42 1.49 -3.61
CA TYR A 162 -19.32 0.37 -3.88
C TYR A 162 -20.33 0.69 -5.00
N ARG A 163 -20.89 1.90 -5.01
CA ARG A 163 -21.79 2.36 -6.09
C ARG A 163 -21.07 2.45 -7.44
N TYR A 164 -19.86 3.00 -7.46
CA TYR A 164 -19.04 3.13 -8.66
C TYR A 164 -18.72 1.76 -9.27
N GLU A 165 -18.24 0.81 -8.46
CA GLU A 165 -17.94 -0.56 -8.89
C GLU A 165 -19.18 -1.28 -9.41
N ARG A 166 -20.33 -1.10 -8.77
CA ARG A 166 -21.60 -1.66 -9.24
C ARG A 166 -22.04 -1.11 -10.60
N ASN A 167 -21.87 0.20 -10.82
CA ASN A 167 -22.22 0.83 -12.09
C ASN A 167 -21.24 0.42 -13.20
N LYS A 168 -19.93 0.36 -12.92
CA LYS A 168 -18.91 -0.11 -13.87
C LYS A 168 -19.23 -1.52 -14.38
N LYS A 169 -19.60 -2.45 -13.48
CA LYS A 169 -20.02 -3.82 -13.83
C LYS A 169 -21.31 -3.91 -14.66
N ARG A 170 -22.16 -2.88 -14.67
CA ARG A 170 -23.38 -2.84 -15.49
C ARG A 170 -23.12 -2.30 -16.89
N SER A 171 -22.07 -1.48 -17.04
CA SER A 171 -21.71 -0.82 -18.30
C SER A 171 -20.65 -1.59 -19.09
N SER A 172 -19.99 -2.57 -18.48
CA SER A 172 -19.08 -3.54 -19.13
C SER A 172 -19.84 -4.83 -19.42
#